data_AF-A0A7Y8H2X1-F1
#
_entry.id   AF-A0A7Y8H2X1-F1
#
_cell.length_a   1.000
_cell.length_b   1.000
_cell.length_c   1.000
_cell.angle_alpha   90.00
_cell.angle_beta   90.00
_cell.angle_gamma   90.00
#
_symmetry.space_group_name_H-M   'P 1'
#
loop_
_entity.id
_entity.type
_entity.pdbx_description
1 polymer ?
#
loop_
_entity_poly.entity_id
_entity_poly.type
_entity_poly.pdbx_seq_one_letter_code
_entity_poly.pdbx_strand_id
1 'polypeptide(L)' 'MFFKKPIHRSFLYIPRFYSPINDPEERKKHKFGFKPMLSQKKKKYSNLFLWGIVILIILYFLIKSQLI' A
#
# COMPACT_ATOMS: atom_id res chain seq x y z
N MET A 1 15.05 -11.82 -4.67
CA MET A 1 13.69 -11.94 -5.24
C MET A 1 13.27 -13.40 -5.15
N PHE A 2 12.81 -13.82 -3.97
CA PHE A 2 12.35 -15.20 -3.76
C PHE A 2 10.91 -15.34 -4.28
N PHE A 3 10.66 -16.44 -4.99
CA PHE A 3 9.42 -16.81 -5.66
C PHE A 3 8.17 -16.40 -4.87
N LYS A 4 7.54 -15.29 -5.28
CA LYS A 4 6.21 -14.96 -4.78
C LYS A 4 5.26 -15.99 -5.37
N LYS A 5 4.59 -16.77 -4.51
CA LYS A 5 3.54 -17.67 -4.95
C LYS A 5 2.49 -16.87 -5.73
N PRO A 6 2.04 -17.33 -6.91
CA PRO A 6 0.99 -16.67 -7.65
C PRO A 6 -0.28 -16.68 -6.80
N ILE A 7 -0.74 -15.49 -6.41
CA ILE A 7 -2.02 -15.31 -5.73
C ILE A 7 -3.07 -15.16 -6.82
N HIS A 8 -4.08 -16.05 -6.83
CA HIS A 8 -5.24 -15.89 -7.70
C HIS A 8 -5.93 -14.58 -7.33
N ARG A 9 -6.19 -13.73 -8.33
CA ARG A 9 -7.01 -12.55 -8.11
C ARG A 9 -8.46 -13.01 -8.09
N SER A 10 -9.16 -12.83 -6.96
CA SER A 10 -10.61 -12.94 -6.94
C SER A 10 -11.16 -11.81 -7.82
N PHE A 11 -11.56 -12.15 -9.04
CA PHE A 11 -12.23 -11.20 -9.92
C PHE A 11 -13.67 -11.10 -9.46
N LEU A 12 -14.04 -9.95 -8.87
CA LEU A 12 -15.45 -9.62 -8.70
C LEU A 12 -16.01 -9.32 -10.09
N TYR A 13 -16.92 -10.16 -10.57
CA TYR A 13 -17.56 -9.97 -11.86
C TYR A 13 -18.55 -8.80 -11.75
N ILE A 14 -18.30 -7.75 -12.51
CA ILE A 14 -19.24 -6.63 -12.65
C ILE A 14 -20.03 -6.88 -13.94
N PRO A 15 -21.35 -7.09 -13.87
CA PRO A 15 -22.16 -7.29 -15.07
C PRO A 15 -22.06 -6.11 -16.04
N ARG A 16 -22.09 -6.38 -17.34
CA ARG A 16 -21.91 -5.36 -18.39
C ARG A 16 -22.94 -4.22 -18.31
N PHE A 17 -24.14 -4.51 -17.82
CA PHE A 17 -25.25 -3.57 -17.68
C PHE A 17 -25.44 -3.06 -16.24
N TYR A 18 -24.51 -3.36 -15.34
CA TYR A 18 -24.59 -2.87 -13.97
C TYR A 18 -24.25 -1.38 -13.92
N SER A 19 -25.21 -0.58 -13.47
CA SER A 19 -25.05 0.85 -13.23
C SER A 19 -24.94 1.11 -11.72
N PRO A 20 -23.75 1.42 -11.17
CA PRO A 20 -23.57 1.68 -9.74
C PRO A 20 -24.35 2.93 -9.27
N ILE A 21 -24.73 3.79 -10.22
CA ILE A 21 -25.61 4.92 -9.98
C ILE A 21 -27.00 4.46 -9.55
N ASN A 22 -27.51 3.32 -9.97
CA ASN A 22 -28.88 2.91 -9.65
C ASN A 22 -28.99 2.03 -8.39
N ASP A 23 -27.85 1.60 -7.84
CA ASP A 23 -27.80 0.75 -6.65
C ASP A 23 -27.76 1.61 -5.36
N PRO A 24 -28.79 1.52 -4.48
CA PRO A 24 -28.82 2.26 -3.23
C PRO A 24 -27.72 1.86 -2.25
N GLU A 25 -27.21 0.62 -2.31
CA GLU A 25 -26.14 0.14 -1.43
C GLU A 25 -24.78 0.71 -1.83
N GLU A 26 -24.48 0.76 -3.13
CA GLU A 26 -23.25 1.40 -3.61
C GLU A 26 -23.25 2.90 -3.38
N ARG A 27 -24.38 3.58 -3.58
CA ARG A 27 -24.51 5.01 -3.23
C ARG A 27 -24.17 5.28 -1.76
N LYS A 28 -24.65 4.42 -0.86
CA LYS A 28 -24.32 4.51 0.58
C LYS A 28 -22.82 4.30 0.80
N LYS A 29 -22.21 3.27 0.21
CA LYS A 29 -20.77 3.01 0.31
C LYS A 29 -19.93 4.20 -0.15
N HIS A 30 -20.31 4.83 -1.27
CA HIS A 30 -19.66 6.04 -1.77
C HIS A 30 -19.84 7.24 -0.84
N LYS A 31 -21.04 7.45 -0.29
CA LYS A 31 -21.33 8.53 0.68
C LYS A 31 -20.49 8.40 1.95
N PHE A 32 -20.25 7.18 2.42
CA PHE A 32 -19.39 6.91 3.58
C PHE A 32 -17.88 6.88 3.24
N GLY A 33 -17.48 7.19 2.00
CA GLY A 33 -16.08 7.29 1.63
C GLY A 33 -15.35 5.95 1.48
N PHE A 34 -16.08 4.84 1.40
CA PHE A 34 -15.47 3.54 1.12
C PHE A 34 -14.91 3.55 -0.30
N LYS A 35 -13.58 3.65 -0.40
CA LYS A 35 -12.89 3.52 -1.68
C LYS A 35 -12.86 2.05 -2.09
N PRO A 36 -13.12 1.72 -3.37
CA PRO A 36 -13.00 0.35 -3.84
C PRO A 36 -11.58 -0.17 -3.54
N MET A 37 -11.46 -1.43 -3.11
CA MET A 37 -10.19 -2.05 -2.73
C MET A 37 -9.13 -1.97 -3.85
N LEU A 38 -9.59 -1.86 -5.11
CA LEU A 38 -8.76 -1.60 -6.29
C LEU A 38 -7.96 -0.28 -6.21
N SER A 39 -8.52 0.76 -5.59
CA SER A 39 -7.88 2.07 -5.38
C SER A 39 -6.84 2.07 -4.25
N GLN A 40 -6.79 1.02 -3.42
CA GLN A 40 -5.87 0.94 -2.28
C GLN A 40 -4.48 0.40 -2.61
N LYS A 41 -4.17 0.11 -3.88
CA LYS A 41 -2.79 -0.10 -4.34
C LYS A 41 -2.00 1.21 -4.37
N LYS A 42 -2.05 2.00 -3.30
CA LYS A 42 -1.14 3.13 -3.13
C LYS A 42 0.25 2.56 -2.90
N LYS A 43 1.18 3.03 -3.73
CA LYS A 43 2.60 2.69 -3.77
C LYS A 43 3.14 2.46 -2.36
N LYS A 44 3.71 1.27 -2.11
CA LYS A 44 4.70 1.07 -1.06
C LYS A 44 5.91 1.90 -1.43
N TYR A 45 5.87 3.20 -1.12
CA TYR A 45 7.09 3.98 -1.03
C TYR A 45 7.86 3.38 0.14
N SER A 46 8.88 2.58 -0.16
CA SER A 46 9.92 2.33 0.84
C SER A 46 10.47 3.70 1.19
N ASN A 47 10.25 4.15 2.43
CA ASN A 47 10.78 5.41 2.93
C ASN A 47 12.31 5.31 2.99
N LEU A 48 12.96 5.48 1.83
CA LEU A 48 14.42 5.50 1.68
C LEU A 48 15.04 6.54 2.61
N PHE A 49 14.32 7.64 2.87
CA PHE A 49 14.69 8.65 3.86
C PHE A 49 14.81 8.12 5.29
N LEU A 50 13.85 7.31 5.75
CA LEU A 50 13.91 6.70 7.08
C LEU A 50 15.08 5.73 7.20
N TRP A 51 15.35 4.96 6.13
CA TRP A 51 16.52 4.10 6.06
C TRP A 51 17.84 4.88 6.07
N GLY A 52 17.89 6.03 5.39
CA GLY A 52 19.05 6.92 5.40
C GLY A 52 19.38 7.43 6.82
N ILE A 53 18.37 7.85 7.58
CA ILE A 53 18.55 8.32 8.98
C ILE A 53 19.12 7.20 9.86
N VAL A 54 18.60 5.99 9.74
CA VAL A 54 19.08 4.83 10.52
C VAL A 54 20.55 4.52 10.23
N ILE A 55 20.95 4.53 8.95
CA ILE A 55 22.34 4.31 8.55
C ILE A 55 23.27 5.39 9.11
N LEU A 56 22.82 6.64 9.10
CA LEU A 56 23.59 7.78 9.60
C LEU A 56 23.83 7.70 11.12
N ILE A 57 22.82 7.26 11.88
CA ILE A 57 22.95 7.01 13.32
C ILE A 57 23.96 5.89 13.59
N ILE A 58 23.89 4.79 12.85
CA ILE A 58 24.82 3.66 13.02
C ILE A 58 26.27 4.09 12.74
N LEU A 59 26.50 4.84 11.65
CA LEU A 59 27.82 5.39 11.31
C LEU A 59 28.37 6.30 12.41
N TYR A 60 27.53 7.16 12.98
CA TYR A 60 27.92 8.04 14.09
C TYR A 60 28.42 7.24 15.31
N PHE A 61 27.70 6.19 15.70
CA PHE A 61 28.12 5.35 16.83
C PHE A 61 29.39 4.55 16.55
N LEU A 62 29.57 4.06 15.33
CA LEU A 62 30.78 3.34 14.94
C LEU A 62 32.02 4.25 14.99
N ILE A 63 31.93 5.45 14.43
CA ILE A 63 33.05 6.42 14.47
C ILE A 63 33.36 6.80 15.91
N LYS A 64 32.33 7.10 16.71
CA LYS A 64 32.51 7.45 18.12
C LYS A 64 33.12 6.32 18.94
N SER A 65 32.77 5.07 18.65
CA SER A 65 33.32 3.89 19.34
C SER A 65 34.75 3.54 18.92
N GLN A 66 35.22 3.97 17.76
CA GLN A 66 36.61 3.75 17.29
C GLN A 66 37.54 4.89 17.72
N LEU A 67 36.97 6.04 18.08
CA LEU A 67 37.69 7.26 18.47
C LEU A 67 37.87 7.37 20.00
N ILE A 68 37.22 6.50 20.76
CA ILE A 68 37.39 6.25 22.21
C ILE A 68 38.22 4.98 22.38
#